data_AF-A0A8D2LJF4-F1
#
_entry.id   AF-A0A8D2LJF4-F1
#
_cell.length_a   1.000
_cell.length_b   1.000
_cell.length_c   1.000
_cell.angle_alpha   90.00
_cell.angle_beta   90.00
_cell.angle_gamma   90.00
#
_symmetry.space_group_name_H-M   'P 1'
#
loop_
_entity.id
_entity.type
_entity.pdbx_description
1 polymer ?
#
loop_
_entity_poly.entity_id
_entity_poly.type
_entity_poly.pdbx_seq_one_letter_code
_entity_poly.pdbx_strand_id
1 'polypeptide(L)'
;MLRDGSLQSSNFPFCVMSVNITRIVIQVLREERLSRECNRRQQVIAVLNDLYVAVFLRLFNIWKSQKKTISDSGFVLKELEAFAKRNPRQLLRHLEMYMNESAASTGEDGFQARAFSSEVLGPNISSVNIDNKELNFTGVGDLLAEGEQDS
;
A
#
# COMPACT_ATOMS: atom_id res chain seq x y z
N MET A 1 -43.67 -18.99 -1.12
CA MET A 1 -42.54 -18.76 -2.04
C MET A 1 -41.64 -17.70 -1.41
N LEU A 2 -40.43 -18.09 -1.03
CA LEU A 2 -39.45 -17.28 -0.32
C LEU A 2 -38.91 -16.16 -1.24
N ARG A 3 -39.31 -14.91 -0.97
CA ARG A 3 -38.60 -13.71 -1.45
C ARG A 3 -38.31 -12.84 -0.23
N ASP A 4 -37.22 -13.13 0.46
CA ASP A 4 -36.36 -12.09 1.04
C ASP A 4 -35.02 -12.72 1.42
N GLY A 5 -34.14 -12.80 0.44
CA GLY A 5 -32.71 -12.95 0.66
C GLY A 5 -32.08 -11.74 0.02
N SER A 6 -32.23 -10.57 0.65
CA SER A 6 -31.59 -9.33 0.27
C SER A 6 -30.18 -9.60 -0.25
N LEU A 7 -29.89 -9.20 -1.49
CA LEU A 7 -28.53 -9.15 -2.02
C LEU A 7 -27.74 -8.15 -1.17
N GLN A 8 -27.27 -8.55 0.00
CA GLN A 8 -26.27 -7.81 0.74
C GLN A 8 -24.96 -7.96 -0.04
N SER A 9 -24.69 -6.97 -0.89
CA SER A 9 -23.37 -6.74 -1.44
C SER A 9 -22.37 -6.83 -0.29
N SER A 10 -21.51 -7.86 -0.29
CA SER A 10 -20.46 -7.97 0.71
C SER A 10 -19.57 -6.74 0.60
N ASN A 11 -19.62 -5.88 1.62
CA ASN A 11 -18.87 -4.64 1.66
C ASN A 11 -17.39 -4.92 1.43
N PHE A 12 -16.74 -4.09 0.62
CA PHE A 12 -15.32 -4.19 0.41
C PHE A 12 -14.57 -3.75 1.67
N PRO A 13 -13.73 -4.60 2.30
CA PRO A 13 -13.09 -4.30 3.58
C PRO A 13 -11.86 -3.41 3.39
N PHE A 14 -12.08 -2.15 3.00
CA PHE A 14 -11.04 -1.21 2.56
C PHE A 14 -9.80 -1.20 3.45
N CYS A 15 -9.94 -0.88 4.74
CA CYS A 15 -8.80 -0.73 5.66
C CYS A 15 -7.99 -2.03 5.79
N VAL A 16 -8.66 -3.15 6.07
CA VAL A 16 -7.99 -4.45 6.26
C VAL A 16 -7.26 -4.87 4.99
N MET A 17 -7.86 -4.65 3.81
CA MET A 17 -7.20 -4.95 2.55
C MET A 17 -6.02 -4.02 2.29
N SER A 18 -6.13 -2.72 2.57
CA SER A 18 -5.04 -1.76 2.43
C SER A 18 -3.80 -2.19 3.19
N VAL A 19 -3.94 -2.61 4.45
CA VAL A 19 -2.83 -3.11 5.27
C VAL A 19 -2.17 -4.34 4.64
N ASN A 20 -2.98 -5.27 4.12
CA ASN A 20 -2.47 -6.45 3.43
C ASN A 20 -1.73 -6.08 2.13
N ILE A 21 -2.23 -5.10 1.37
CA ILE A 21 -1.55 -4.62 0.16
C ILE A 21 -0.21 -3.97 0.52
N THR A 22 -0.16 -3.15 1.56
CA THR A 22 1.10 -2.56 2.05
C THR A 22 2.12 -3.65 2.38
N ARG A 23 1.71 -4.73 3.07
CA ARG A 23 2.58 -5.88 3.34
C ARG A 23 3.13 -6.51 2.05
N ILE A 24 2.27 -6.75 1.05
CA ILE A 24 2.68 -7.34 -0.23
C ILE A 24 3.71 -6.44 -0.93
N VAL A 25 3.44 -5.13 -1.03
CA VAL A 25 4.32 -4.16 -1.70
C VAL A 25 5.70 -4.13 -1.06
N ILE A 26 5.77 -4.08 0.28
CA ILE A 26 7.04 -4.10 1.01
C ILE A 26 7.81 -5.41 0.78
N GLN A 27 7.12 -6.54 0.70
CA GLN A 27 7.77 -7.82 0.39
C GLN A 27 8.35 -7.85 -1.03
N VAL A 28 7.62 -7.34 -2.02
CA VAL A 28 8.10 -7.25 -3.41
C VAL A 28 9.37 -6.38 -3.49
N LEU A 29 9.43 -5.29 -2.72
CA LEU A 29 10.62 -4.46 -2.60
C LEU A 29 11.79 -5.21 -1.97
N ARG A 30 11.55 -5.87 -0.83
CA ARG A 30 12.59 -6.63 -0.09
C ARG A 30 13.14 -7.80 -0.90
N GLU A 31 12.34 -8.40 -1.78
CA GLU A 31 12.77 -9.40 -2.75
C GLU A 31 13.43 -8.80 -4.01
N GLU A 32 13.74 -7.50 -4.01
CA GLU A 32 14.44 -6.77 -5.08
C GLU A 32 13.77 -6.83 -6.46
N ARG A 33 12.48 -7.16 -6.51
CA ARG A 33 11.75 -7.33 -7.78
C ARG A 33 11.51 -6.03 -8.54
N LEU A 34 11.69 -4.89 -7.87
CA LEU A 34 11.51 -3.54 -8.41
C LEU A 34 12.83 -2.80 -8.66
N SER A 35 14.00 -3.36 -8.31
CA SER A 35 15.27 -2.62 -8.32
C SER A 35 15.56 -1.93 -9.66
N ARG A 36 15.35 -2.64 -10.78
CA ARG A 36 15.53 -2.04 -12.11
C ARG A 36 14.55 -0.91 -12.42
N GLU A 37 13.32 -0.98 -11.91
CA GLU A 37 12.32 0.08 -12.14
C GLU A 37 12.57 1.29 -11.24
N CYS A 38 12.90 1.06 -9.96
CA CYS A 38 13.34 2.10 -9.04
C CYS A 38 14.56 2.85 -9.59
N ASN A 39 15.56 2.13 -10.11
CA ASN A 39 16.75 2.73 -10.71
C ASN A 39 16.44 3.45 -12.03
N ARG A 40 15.49 2.94 -12.83
CA ARG A 40 15.07 3.60 -14.07
C ARG A 40 14.40 4.96 -13.79
N ARG A 41 13.53 5.02 -12.77
CA ARG A 41 12.81 6.26 -12.39
C ARG A 41 13.57 7.14 -11.39
N GLN A 42 14.64 6.62 -10.76
CA GLN A 42 15.37 7.25 -9.66
C GLN A 42 14.45 7.66 -8.49
N GLN A 43 13.38 6.88 -8.26
CA GLN A 43 12.34 7.20 -7.27
C GLN A 43 11.78 5.92 -6.65
N VAL A 44 12.29 5.53 -5.48
CA VAL A 44 11.82 4.31 -4.80
C VAL A 44 10.38 4.46 -4.31
N ILE A 45 10.10 5.56 -3.58
CA ILE A 45 8.78 5.78 -2.97
C ILE A 45 7.68 5.90 -4.02
N ALA A 46 7.92 6.61 -5.12
CA ALA A 46 6.94 6.73 -6.20
C ALA A 46 6.63 5.36 -6.84
N VAL A 47 7.65 4.55 -7.13
CA VAL A 47 7.46 3.20 -7.69
C VAL A 47 6.69 2.28 -6.72
N LEU A 48 6.91 2.41 -5.41
CA LEU A 48 6.16 1.66 -4.40
C LEU A 48 4.70 2.10 -4.32
N ASN A 49 4.45 3.40 -4.36
CA ASN A 49 3.09 3.94 -4.36
C ASN A 49 2.33 3.50 -5.62
N ASP A 50 2.97 3.55 -6.79
CA ASP A 50 2.38 3.05 -8.03
C ASP A 50 2.08 1.55 -7.93
N LEU A 51 2.99 0.75 -7.37
CA LEU A 51 2.74 -0.68 -7.17
C LEU A 51 1.60 -0.90 -6.18
N TYR A 52 1.52 -0.13 -5.10
CA TYR A 52 0.42 -0.18 -4.14
C TYR A 52 -0.92 0.05 -4.83
N VAL A 53 -1.03 1.13 -5.61
CA VAL A 53 -2.26 1.46 -6.35
C VAL A 53 -2.57 0.37 -7.39
N ALA A 54 -1.58 -0.13 -8.12
CA ALA A 54 -1.78 -1.17 -9.12
C ALA A 54 -2.31 -2.48 -8.52
N VAL A 55 -1.75 -2.90 -7.38
CA VAL A 55 -2.21 -4.09 -6.64
C VAL A 55 -3.61 -3.86 -6.09
N PHE A 56 -3.88 -2.68 -5.52
CA PHE A 56 -5.18 -2.34 -4.95
C PHE A 56 -6.28 -2.27 -6.02
N LEU A 57 -5.99 -1.68 -7.18
CA LEU A 57 -6.88 -1.65 -8.34
C LEU A 57 -7.22 -3.07 -8.80
N ARG A 58 -6.22 -3.95 -8.93
CA ARG A 58 -6.45 -5.35 -9.31
C ARG A 58 -7.30 -6.07 -8.27
N LEU A 59 -7.04 -5.86 -6.98
CA LEU A 59 -7.85 -6.41 -5.91
C LEU A 59 -9.31 -5.98 -6.03
N PHE A 60 -9.55 -4.68 -6.18
CA PHE A 60 -10.89 -4.11 -6.27
C PHE A 60 -11.64 -4.67 -7.48
N ASN A 61 -10.97 -4.78 -8.63
CA ASN A 61 -11.53 -5.37 -9.84
C ASN A 61 -11.90 -6.84 -9.65
N ILE A 62 -11.05 -7.65 -8.99
CA ILE A 62 -11.36 -9.05 -8.64
C ILE A 62 -12.57 -9.10 -7.71
N TRP A 63 -12.58 -8.26 -6.67
CA TRP A 63 -13.65 -8.22 -5.69
C TRP A 63 -15.00 -7.95 -6.33
N LYS A 64 -15.06 -6.92 -7.18
CA LYS A 64 -16.28 -6.49 -7.88
C LYS A 64 -16.71 -7.50 -8.93
N SER A 65 -15.80 -7.93 -9.80
CA SER A 65 -16.13 -8.82 -10.93
C SER A 65 -16.55 -10.21 -10.49
N GLN A 66 -15.92 -10.75 -9.44
CA GLN A 66 -16.20 -12.10 -8.95
C GLN A 66 -17.13 -12.12 -7.73
N LYS A 67 -17.68 -10.97 -7.33
CA LYS A 67 -18.57 -10.81 -6.16
C LYS A 67 -17.98 -11.46 -4.89
N LYS A 68 -16.70 -11.17 -4.63
CA LYS A 68 -15.97 -11.75 -3.48
C LYS A 68 -16.56 -11.30 -2.15
N THR A 69 -16.37 -12.15 -1.15
CA THR A 69 -16.76 -11.94 0.24
C THR A 69 -15.54 -11.93 1.15
N ILE A 70 -15.72 -11.59 2.43
CA ILE A 70 -14.64 -11.62 3.42
C ILE A 70 -13.99 -13.00 3.54
N SER A 71 -14.77 -14.08 3.38
CA SER A 71 -14.28 -15.46 3.44
C SER A 71 -13.31 -15.80 2.29
N ASP A 72 -13.42 -15.09 1.16
CA ASP A 72 -12.54 -15.29 0.00
C ASP A 72 -11.20 -14.55 0.12
N SER A 73 -11.09 -13.61 1.08
CA SER A 73 -9.97 -12.67 1.19
C SER A 73 -8.61 -13.38 1.26
N GLY A 74 -8.50 -14.47 2.02
CA GLY A 74 -7.27 -15.23 2.14
C GLY A 74 -6.76 -15.79 0.80
N PHE A 75 -7.68 -16.35 -0.01
CA PHE A 75 -7.33 -16.88 -1.34
C PHE A 75 -6.95 -15.75 -2.31
N VAL A 76 -7.75 -14.67 -2.33
CA VAL A 76 -7.50 -13.52 -3.20
C VAL A 76 -6.15 -12.87 -2.88
N LEU A 77 -5.84 -12.66 -1.60
CA LEU A 77 -4.57 -12.07 -1.16
C LEU A 77 -3.37 -12.94 -1.52
N LYS A 78 -3.48 -14.26 -1.36
CA LYS A 78 -2.41 -15.21 -1.74
C LYS A 78 -2.13 -15.17 -3.24
N GLU A 79 -3.17 -15.14 -4.07
CA GLU A 79 -3.03 -15.00 -5.52
C GLU A 79 -2.38 -13.66 -5.89
N LEU A 80 -2.82 -12.57 -5.25
CA LEU A 80 -2.30 -11.23 -5.48
C LEU A 80 -0.83 -11.12 -5.09
N GLU A 81 -0.43 -11.69 -3.95
CA GLU A 81 0.97 -11.73 -3.49
C GLU A 81 1.84 -12.46 -4.52
N ALA A 82 1.41 -13.65 -4.96
CA ALA A 82 2.13 -14.43 -5.97
C ALA A 82 2.26 -13.67 -7.30
N PHE A 83 1.18 -13.02 -7.74
CA PHE A 83 1.19 -12.24 -8.98
C PHE A 83 2.10 -11.01 -8.89
N ALA A 84 2.03 -10.27 -7.78
CA ALA A 84 2.84 -9.07 -7.57
C ALA A 84 4.34 -9.38 -7.51
N LYS A 85 4.73 -10.49 -6.88
CA LYS A 85 6.13 -10.94 -6.87
C LYS A 85 6.61 -11.38 -8.24
N ARG A 86 5.78 -12.12 -8.97
CA ARG A 86 6.17 -12.68 -10.28
C ARG A 86 6.22 -11.62 -11.37
N ASN A 87 5.26 -10.70 -11.41
CA ASN A 87 5.05 -9.79 -12.54
C ASN A 87 4.81 -8.32 -12.10
N PRO A 88 5.68 -7.70 -11.27
CA PRO A 88 5.45 -6.35 -10.76
C PRO A 88 5.39 -5.30 -11.88
N ARG A 89 6.18 -5.47 -12.95
CA ARG A 89 6.15 -4.57 -14.12
C ARG A 89 4.83 -4.62 -14.88
N GLN A 90 4.20 -5.80 -14.94
CA GLN A 90 2.92 -5.94 -15.62
C GLN A 90 1.82 -5.21 -14.86
N LEU A 91 1.86 -5.24 -13.52
CA LEU A 91 0.97 -4.44 -12.68
C LEU A 91 1.13 -2.94 -12.95
N LEU A 92 2.36 -2.44 -12.97
CA LEU A 92 2.63 -1.03 -13.25
C LEU A 92 2.12 -0.61 -14.64
N ARG A 93 2.33 -1.46 -15.66
CA ARG A 93 1.80 -1.20 -17.01
C ARG A 93 0.27 -1.19 -17.05
N HIS A 94 -0.39 -2.12 -16.37
CA HIS A 94 -1.86 -2.13 -16.29
C HIS A 94 -2.39 -0.87 -15.60
N LEU A 95 -1.70 -0.38 -14.57
CA LEU A 95 -2.05 0.89 -13.93
C LEU A 95 -1.90 2.07 -14.90
N GLU A 96 -0.77 2.17 -15.60
CA GLU A 96 -0.54 3.21 -16.60
C GLU A 96 -1.64 3.20 -17.70
N MET A 97 -2.02 2.02 -18.19
CA MET A 97 -3.13 1.89 -19.15
C MET A 97 -4.46 2.38 -18.56
N TYR A 98 -4.81 1.97 -17.34
CA TYR A 98 -6.04 2.37 -16.67
C TYR A 98 -6.11 3.89 -16.47
N MET A 99 -5.00 4.52 -16.09
CA MET A 99 -4.92 5.98 -15.93
C MET A 99 -5.06 6.71 -17.27
N ASN A 100 -4.47 6.18 -18.34
CA ASN A 100 -4.58 6.76 -19.68
C ASN A 100 -6.00 6.64 -20.26
N GLU A 101 -6.67 5.50 -20.04
CA GLU A 101 -8.07 5.31 -20.42
C GLU A 101 -8.99 6.28 -19.67
N SER A 102 -8.70 6.51 -18.38
CA SER A 102 -9.43 7.48 -17.56
C SER A 102 -9.22 8.92 -18.03
N ALA A 103 -7.99 9.26 -18.46
CA ALA A 103 -7.68 10.59 -19.00
C ALA A 103 -8.37 10.84 -20.35
N ALA A 104 -8.54 9.81 -21.18
CA ALA A 104 -9.28 9.90 -22.44
C ALA A 104 -10.81 10.02 -22.24
N SER A 105 -11.33 9.55 -21.09
CA SER A 105 -12.75 9.61 -20.74
C SER A 105 -13.12 10.77 -19.81
N THR A 106 -12.18 11.68 -19.49
CA THR A 106 -12.42 12.86 -18.62
C THR A 106 -13.20 13.97 -19.35
N GLY A 107 -14.33 13.60 -19.96
CA GLY A 107 -15.34 14.52 -20.47
C GLY A 107 -16.45 14.82 -19.47
N GLU A 108 -16.90 13.87 -18.63
CA GLU A 108 -18.19 14.05 -17.94
C GLU A 108 -18.36 13.52 -16.49
N ASP A 109 -17.40 12.84 -15.84
CA ASP A 109 -17.58 12.45 -14.42
C ASP A 109 -16.31 12.62 -13.58
N GLY A 110 -16.25 13.75 -12.88
CA GLY A 110 -15.11 14.16 -12.06
C GLY A 110 -15.08 13.45 -10.71
N PHE A 111 -14.28 12.39 -10.59
CA PHE A 111 -13.58 12.14 -9.32
C PHE A 111 -12.39 13.11 -9.29
N GLN A 112 -12.60 14.33 -8.79
CA GLN A 112 -11.50 15.22 -8.48
C GLN A 112 -10.67 14.56 -7.37
N ALA A 113 -9.52 13.99 -7.75
CA ALA A 113 -8.41 13.83 -6.85
C ALA A 113 -7.93 15.25 -6.48
N ARG A 114 -8.65 15.91 -5.58
CA ARG A 114 -8.11 17.05 -4.84
C ARG A 114 -6.94 16.44 -4.07
N ALA A 115 -5.73 16.68 -4.58
CA ALA A 115 -4.49 16.37 -3.89
C ALA A 115 -4.72 16.68 -2.41
N PHE A 116 -4.49 15.69 -1.54
CA PHE A 116 -4.63 15.79 -0.10
C PHE A 116 -4.11 17.16 0.33
N SER A 117 -5.03 18.10 0.54
CA SER A 117 -4.68 19.39 1.09
C SER A 117 -4.24 19.09 2.50
N SER A 118 -3.10 19.66 2.86
CA SER A 118 -2.41 19.50 4.14
C SER A 118 -3.23 20.11 5.29
N GLU A 119 -4.46 19.66 5.47
CA GLU A 119 -5.38 20.10 6.54
C GLU A 119 -5.78 18.93 7.44
N VAL A 120 -5.44 17.68 7.09
CA VAL A 120 -5.63 16.49 7.95
C VAL A 120 -4.47 16.30 8.93
N LEU A 121 -3.34 16.99 8.72
CA LEU A 121 -2.28 17.11 9.72
C LEU A 121 -2.52 18.41 10.49
N GLY A 122 -2.99 18.30 11.73
CA GLY A 122 -3.13 19.45 12.62
C GLY A 122 -1.83 20.26 12.76
N PRO A 123 -1.87 21.48 13.33
CA PRO A 123 -0.83 22.51 13.13
C PRO A 123 0.57 22.25 13.73
N ASN A 124 0.92 21.03 14.13
CA ASN A 124 2.05 20.79 15.03
C ASN A 124 3.21 19.96 14.45
N ILE A 125 3.43 19.99 13.14
CA ILE A 125 4.67 19.44 12.55
C ILE A 125 5.24 20.45 11.54
N SER A 126 5.68 21.60 12.05
CA SER A 126 6.50 22.54 11.29
C SER A 126 7.62 23.13 12.15
N SER A 127 8.46 22.27 12.72
CA SER A 127 9.91 22.51 12.82
C SER A 127 10.59 21.31 13.48
N VAL A 128 11.14 20.41 12.68
CA VAL A 128 12.28 19.63 13.14
C VAL A 128 13.38 19.91 12.12
N ASN A 129 14.30 20.80 12.50
CA ASN A 129 15.58 20.92 11.83
C ASN A 129 16.23 19.54 11.88
N ILE A 130 16.47 18.94 10.71
CA ILE A 130 17.28 17.73 10.62
C ILE A 130 18.73 18.18 10.74
N ASP A 131 19.20 18.27 11.98
CA ASP A 131 20.64 18.27 12.24
C ASP A 131 21.15 16.83 12.01
N ASN A 132 22.08 16.70 11.07
CA ASN A 132 22.78 15.45 10.73
C ASN A 132 23.64 14.97 11.91
N LYS A 133 23.03 14.38 12.94
CA LYS A 133 23.74 13.65 13.98
C LYS A 133 23.48 12.16 13.80
N GLU A 134 24.57 11.42 13.55
CA GLU A 134 24.59 9.96 13.40
C GLU A 134 23.75 9.27 14.48
N LEU A 135 22.76 8.48 14.05
CA LEU A 135 21.95 7.66 14.94
C LEU A 135 22.68 6.34 15.19
N ASN A 136 23.44 6.27 16.27
CA ASN A 136 23.95 4.99 16.79
C ASN A 136 22.80 4.18 17.38
N PHE A 137 22.45 3.09 16.69
CA PHE A 137 21.45 2.12 17.12
C PHE A 137 22.07 1.17 18.16
N THR A 138 21.88 1.46 19.45
CA THR A 138 22.19 0.52 20.53
C THR A 138 21.03 -0.45 20.72
N GLY A 139 21.30 -1.74 20.46
CA GLY A 139 20.38 -2.83 20.67
C GLY A 139 19.97 -2.96 22.14
N VAL A 140 18.69 -3.23 22.37
CA VAL A 140 18.11 -3.50 23.69
C VAL A 140 18.62 -4.85 24.19
N GLY A 141 19.45 -4.82 25.23
CA GLY A 141 19.75 -6.00 26.02
C GLY A 141 21.19 -6.05 26.52
N ASP A 142 21.53 -5.21 27.50
CA ASP A 142 22.50 -5.52 28.55
C ASP A 142 22.25 -4.56 29.73
N LEU A 143 21.47 -5.03 30.71
CA LEU A 143 21.36 -4.37 32.01
C LEU A 143 22.57 -4.79 32.85
N LEU A 144 23.62 -3.97 32.84
CA LEU A 144 24.62 -3.97 33.90
C LEU A 144 24.24 -2.86 34.88
N ALA A 145 23.69 -3.24 36.04
CA ALA A 145 23.62 -2.35 37.19
C ALA A 145 24.79 -2.70 38.11
N GLU A 146 25.71 -1.74 38.19
CA GLU A 146 26.96 -1.74 38.93
C GLU A 146 26.75 -1.81 40.45
N GLY A 147 27.77 -2.29 41.16
CA GLY A 147 27.80 -2.41 42.60
C GLY A 147 27.85 -1.07 43.34
N GLU A 148 27.17 -1.02 44.47
CA GLU A 148 27.28 0.06 45.46
C GLU A 148 28.57 -0.12 46.29
N GLN A 149 29.48 0.84 46.16
CA GLN A 149 30.47 1.23 47.18
C GLN A 149 30.14 2.67 47.59
N ASP A 150 29.82 2.88 48.88
CA ASP A 150 30.61 3.73 49.80
C ASP A 150 29.79 4.18 51.03
N SER A 151 30.20 3.71 52.21
CA SER A 151 30.60 4.50 53.41
C SER A 151 30.60 3.63 54.67
#